data_AF-A0A538PI58-F1
#
_entry.id   AF-A0A538PI58-F1
#
_cell.length_a   1.000
_cell.length_b   1.000
_cell.length_c   1.000
_cell.angle_alpha   90.00
_cell.angle_beta   90.00
_cell.angle_gamma   90.00
#
_symmetry.space_group_name_H-M   'P 1'
#
loop_
_entity.id
_entity.type
_entity.pdbx_description
1 polymer ?
#
loop_
_entity_poly.entity_id
_entity_poly.type
_entity_poly.pdbx_seq_one_letter_code
_entity_poly.pdbx_strand_id
1 'polypeptide(L)'
;MDLPSAGLPADHGLASLGLVMQLAGRTTGALAALVASTALLDLRHLPHPEWFWSALALCFVRSRLHRNAGRDLTYSRCIADGLTADPLEAMRGYVRFGLAHAIAVGLVAALAFDTAAPAALGLGAALAVWPAVLAVVAWAPRFRRFRTGLPLGEDRGLEGTAIIMTVLGSAGALSAGTIVLILGALSPQQMEHGWGVMLVVVFALLVVRSSLHIRAGLAGLRDGSFDRPGELAARYASFGVISAFCIGGVLCLLAMAERLTPEAIAGIAVLCWLLITWPMVIKRYFNQRLFAELLAGDRMIHRRAPDAGLTGLGWLLLGHAALSAVLLIVDITLLGADARAPLVQAIRWFALDRWWSVGPSVDAVRLALELAAAAALIRMSDRRRALATIYAVFAGAAALAAALPWLRALGAYPDLWRLLELLPIAVQLVIPVAVWRLVHRAAAPLARARYRTLPSGLPLGPPP
;
A
#
# COMPACT_ATOMS: atom_id res chain seq x y z
N MET A 1 -4.65 -35.07 -10.73
CA MET A 1 -4.33 -33.69 -10.33
C MET A 1 -4.26 -32.87 -11.59
N ASP A 2 -5.17 -31.92 -11.77
CA ASP A 2 -5.05 -30.96 -12.86
C ASP A 2 -3.79 -30.12 -12.62
N LEU A 3 -2.86 -30.18 -13.57
CA LEU A 3 -1.71 -29.30 -13.54
C LEU A 3 -2.22 -27.85 -13.50
N PRO A 4 -1.65 -26.97 -12.65
CA PRO A 4 -2.03 -25.57 -12.63
C PRO A 4 -1.97 -25.02 -14.05
N SER A 5 -3.00 -24.30 -14.47
CA SER A 5 -3.03 -23.68 -15.80
C SER A 5 -1.74 -22.89 -16.02
N ALA A 6 -1.16 -23.03 -17.21
CA ALA A 6 0.23 -22.67 -17.54
C ALA A 6 0.60 -21.17 -17.42
N GLY A 7 -0.17 -20.35 -16.71
CA GLY A 7 0.04 -18.91 -16.56
C GLY A 7 -0.28 -18.32 -15.19
N LEU A 8 -0.56 -19.12 -14.15
CA LEU A 8 -0.77 -18.63 -12.79
C LEU A 8 0.44 -18.93 -11.90
N PRO A 9 0.92 -17.97 -11.09
CA PRO A 9 1.94 -18.27 -10.09
C PRO A 9 1.34 -19.23 -9.06
N ALA A 10 2.16 -20.12 -8.51
CA ALA A 10 1.67 -21.18 -7.62
C ALA A 10 0.89 -20.60 -6.42
N ASP A 11 1.34 -19.45 -5.90
CA ASP A 11 0.77 -18.76 -4.74
C ASP A 11 -0.31 -17.72 -5.08
N HIS A 12 -0.66 -17.51 -6.35
CA HIS A 12 -1.64 -16.50 -6.80
C HIS A 12 -1.32 -15.07 -6.33
N GLY A 13 -0.05 -14.76 -6.05
CA GLY A 13 0.37 -13.47 -5.52
C GLY A 13 -0.07 -13.20 -4.08
N LEU A 14 -0.45 -14.24 -3.32
CA LEU A 14 -0.87 -14.09 -1.91
C LEU A 14 0.23 -13.49 -1.03
N ALA A 15 1.51 -13.71 -1.34
CA ALA A 15 2.60 -13.04 -0.64
C ALA A 15 2.54 -11.52 -0.82
N SER A 16 2.24 -11.03 -2.02
CA SER A 16 2.06 -9.60 -2.32
C SER A 16 0.84 -9.02 -1.64
N LEU A 17 -0.30 -9.74 -1.64
CA LEU A 17 -1.47 -9.37 -0.85
C LEU A 17 -1.10 -9.23 0.64
N GLY A 18 -0.33 -10.18 1.17
CA GLY A 18 0.14 -10.14 2.54
C GLY A 18 0.99 -8.91 2.87
N LEU A 19 1.84 -8.47 1.94
CA LEU A 19 2.62 -7.22 2.09
C LEU A 19 1.72 -5.98 2.04
N VAL A 20 0.76 -5.93 1.13
CA VAL A 20 -0.24 -4.84 1.05
C VAL A 20 -1.03 -4.76 2.36
N MET A 21 -1.48 -5.90 2.90
CA MET A 21 -2.19 -5.97 4.18
C MET A 21 -1.32 -5.56 5.37
N GLN A 22 -0.03 -5.93 5.39
CA GLN A 22 0.90 -5.51 6.44
C GLN A 22 1.13 -3.98 6.41
N LEU A 23 1.27 -3.40 5.21
CA LEU A 23 1.39 -1.95 5.04
C LEU A 23 0.11 -1.25 5.50
N ALA A 24 -1.04 -1.64 4.94
CA ALA A 24 -2.34 -1.07 5.28
C ALA A 24 -2.66 -1.17 6.77
N GLY A 25 -2.42 -2.33 7.39
CA GLY A 25 -2.63 -2.53 8.82
C GLY A 25 -1.77 -1.60 9.68
N ARG A 26 -0.51 -1.37 9.31
CA ARG A 26 0.36 -0.41 10.03
C ARG A 26 -0.08 1.03 9.82
N THR A 27 -0.49 1.39 8.60
CA THR A 27 -1.05 2.72 8.31
C THR A 27 -2.31 2.98 9.12
N THR A 28 -3.25 2.03 9.17
CA THR A 28 -4.46 2.14 10.00
C THR A 28 -4.11 2.35 11.48
N GLY A 29 -3.16 1.59 12.02
CA GLY A 29 -2.75 1.75 13.41
C GLY A 29 -2.09 3.09 13.69
N ALA A 30 -1.31 3.61 12.75
CA ALA A 30 -0.65 4.91 12.86
C ALA A 30 -1.67 6.06 12.79
N LEU A 31 -2.65 5.98 11.89
CA LEU A 31 -3.75 6.94 11.80
C LEU A 31 -4.63 6.90 13.07
N ALA A 32 -4.94 5.70 13.59
CA ALA A 32 -5.64 5.57 14.86
C ALA A 32 -4.86 6.24 16.00
N ALA A 33 -3.55 6.00 16.10
CA ALA A 33 -2.69 6.65 17.09
C ALA A 33 -2.65 8.18 16.94
N LEU A 34 -2.69 8.69 15.70
CA LEU A 34 -2.78 10.13 15.45
C LEU A 34 -4.08 10.70 16.00
N VAL A 35 -5.23 10.10 15.62
CA VAL A 35 -6.56 10.51 16.09
C VAL A 35 -6.66 10.43 17.62
N ALA A 36 -6.08 9.39 18.22
CA ALA A 36 -5.99 9.24 19.67
C ALA A 36 -5.23 10.41 20.32
N SER A 37 -4.09 10.78 19.73
CA SER A 37 -3.21 11.81 20.26
C SER A 37 -3.86 13.18 20.15
N THR A 38 -4.49 13.50 19.02
CA THR A 38 -5.23 14.76 18.86
C THR A 38 -6.42 14.83 19.81
N ALA A 39 -7.16 13.74 19.98
CA ALA A 39 -8.26 13.71 20.93
C ALA A 39 -7.84 13.82 22.40
N LEU A 40 -6.66 13.31 22.78
CA LEU A 40 -6.09 13.48 24.13
C LEU A 40 -5.89 14.96 24.47
N LEU A 41 -5.46 15.73 23.48
CA LEU A 41 -5.17 17.14 23.60
C LEU A 41 -6.48 17.95 23.72
N ASP A 42 -7.53 17.51 23.03
CA ASP A 42 -8.87 18.12 23.02
C ASP A 42 -9.87 17.52 24.03
N LEU A 43 -9.42 16.65 24.96
CA LEU A 43 -10.29 15.85 25.85
C LEU A 43 -11.35 16.64 26.62
N ARG A 44 -11.14 17.95 26.84
CA ARG A 44 -12.08 18.82 27.56
C ARG A 44 -13.40 19.02 26.83
N HIS A 45 -13.50 18.62 25.56
CA HIS A 45 -14.66 18.91 24.71
C HIS A 45 -15.37 17.67 24.16
N LEU A 46 -14.95 16.46 24.52
CA LEU A 46 -15.64 15.25 24.07
C LEU A 46 -16.79 14.90 25.04
N PRO A 47 -18.05 14.86 24.57
CA PRO A 47 -19.20 14.55 25.43
C PRO A 47 -19.17 13.11 25.98
N HIS A 48 -18.45 12.21 25.30
CA HIS A 48 -18.46 10.77 25.55
C HIS A 48 -17.05 10.14 25.36
N PRO A 49 -16.07 10.45 26.24
CA PRO A 49 -14.69 10.02 26.07
C PRO A 49 -14.53 8.48 26.12
N GLU A 50 -15.32 7.78 26.92
CA GLU A 50 -15.28 6.31 27.05
C GLU A 50 -15.60 5.58 25.73
N TRP A 51 -16.57 6.10 24.97
CA TRP A 51 -16.94 5.56 23.66
C TRP A 51 -15.87 5.84 22.62
N PHE A 52 -15.24 7.02 22.68
CA PHE A 52 -14.10 7.36 21.84
C PHE A 52 -12.93 6.41 22.08
N TRP A 53 -12.52 6.23 23.34
CA TRP A 53 -11.43 5.33 23.73
C TRP A 53 -11.70 3.88 23.36
N SER A 54 -12.95 3.43 23.48
CA SER A 54 -13.37 2.09 23.07
C SER A 54 -13.27 1.90 21.55
N ALA A 55 -13.79 2.85 20.76
CA ALA A 55 -13.69 2.82 19.29
C ALA A 55 -12.22 2.79 18.82
N LEU A 56 -11.37 3.59 19.47
CA LEU A 56 -9.95 3.62 19.19
C LEU A 56 -9.24 2.31 19.56
N ALA A 57 -9.53 1.74 20.73
CA ALA A 57 -8.97 0.45 21.13
C ALA A 57 -9.31 -0.64 20.11
N LEU A 58 -10.55 -0.65 19.61
CA LEU A 58 -10.94 -1.57 18.56
C LEU A 58 -10.20 -1.31 17.23
N CYS A 59 -9.92 -0.06 16.87
CA CYS A 59 -9.06 0.28 15.72
C CYS A 59 -7.65 -0.31 15.85
N PHE A 60 -7.05 -0.29 17.05
CA PHE A 60 -5.74 -0.93 17.30
C PHE A 60 -5.81 -2.45 17.20
N VAL A 61 -6.85 -3.08 17.75
CA VAL A 61 -7.08 -4.52 17.61
C VAL A 61 -7.24 -4.89 16.14
N ARG A 62 -8.04 -4.12 15.38
CA ARG A 62 -8.21 -4.28 13.94
C ARG A 62 -6.89 -4.19 13.20
N SER A 63 -6.08 -3.16 13.48
CA SER A 63 -4.74 -2.98 12.90
C SER A 63 -3.84 -4.18 13.18
N ARG A 64 -3.83 -4.72 14.41
CA ARG A 64 -3.06 -5.91 14.77
C ARG A 64 -3.52 -7.15 14.00
N LEU A 65 -4.82 -7.40 13.94
CA LEU A 65 -5.38 -8.54 13.18
C LEU A 65 -5.09 -8.41 11.68
N HIS A 66 -5.17 -7.21 11.13
CA HIS A 66 -4.84 -6.92 9.73
C HIS A 66 -3.38 -7.28 9.42
N ARG A 67 -2.44 -6.85 10.28
CA ARG A 67 -1.01 -7.17 10.14
C ARG A 67 -0.72 -8.65 10.30
N ASN A 68 -1.39 -9.32 11.23
CA ASN A 68 -1.24 -10.76 11.45
C ASN A 68 -1.72 -11.55 10.24
N ALA A 69 -2.89 -11.21 9.70
CA ALA A 69 -3.40 -11.81 8.47
C ALA A 69 -2.43 -11.61 7.30
N GLY A 70 -1.91 -10.40 7.12
CA GLY A 70 -0.92 -10.13 6.08
C GLY A 70 0.40 -10.90 6.28
N ARG A 71 0.86 -11.03 7.53
CA ARG A 71 2.07 -11.81 7.86
C ARG A 71 1.89 -13.30 7.54
N ASP A 72 0.74 -13.87 7.90
CA ASP A 72 0.48 -15.29 7.70
C ASP A 72 0.34 -15.63 6.20
N LEU A 73 -0.21 -14.71 5.39
CA LEU A 73 -0.18 -14.80 3.92
C LEU A 73 1.23 -14.71 3.33
N THR A 74 2.09 -13.86 3.89
CA THR A 74 3.45 -13.67 3.36
C THR A 74 4.40 -14.81 3.73
N TYR A 75 4.34 -15.30 4.96
CA TYR A 75 5.36 -16.22 5.49
C TYR A 75 4.89 -17.66 5.66
N SER A 76 3.57 -17.92 5.57
CA SER A 76 2.95 -19.16 6.02
C SER A 76 3.22 -19.45 7.49
N ARG A 77 2.25 -20.05 8.18
CA ARG A 77 2.40 -20.42 9.59
C ARG A 77 2.65 -21.92 9.68
N CYS A 78 3.77 -22.33 10.25
CA CYS A 78 4.00 -23.71 10.64
C CYS A 78 3.29 -23.97 11.98
N ILE A 79 2.53 -25.05 12.06
CA ILE A 79 1.97 -25.57 13.32
C ILE A 79 3.04 -26.45 13.97
N ALA A 80 2.98 -26.62 15.30
CA ALA A 80 3.92 -27.41 16.08
C ALA A 80 4.15 -28.83 15.52
N ASP A 81 3.14 -29.41 14.87
CA ASP A 81 3.18 -30.76 14.29
C ASP A 81 3.84 -30.81 12.90
N GLY A 82 4.51 -29.74 12.44
CA GLY A 82 5.12 -29.64 11.12
C GLY A 82 4.12 -29.43 9.96
N LEU A 83 2.81 -29.50 10.23
CA LEU A 83 1.75 -29.20 9.27
C LEU A 83 1.67 -27.69 8.99
N THR A 84 1.45 -27.33 7.72
CA THR A 84 1.20 -25.93 7.33
C THR A 84 -0.22 -25.54 7.71
N ALA A 85 -0.37 -24.48 8.51
CA ALA A 85 -1.67 -23.92 8.85
C ALA A 85 -2.38 -23.36 7.61
N ASP A 86 -3.71 -23.27 7.67
CA ASP A 86 -4.50 -22.59 6.65
C ASP A 86 -4.09 -21.10 6.58
N PRO A 87 -3.42 -20.66 5.50
CA PRO A 87 -2.89 -19.30 5.37
C PRO A 87 -4.00 -18.24 5.35
N LEU A 88 -5.25 -18.64 5.07
CA LEU A 88 -6.40 -17.74 5.00
C LEU A 88 -7.15 -17.65 6.33
N GLU A 89 -6.83 -18.47 7.33
CA GLU A 89 -7.54 -18.48 8.62
C GLU A 89 -7.45 -17.13 9.33
N ALA A 90 -6.24 -16.59 9.46
CA ALA A 90 -6.04 -15.27 10.05
C ALA A 90 -6.76 -14.16 9.26
N MET A 91 -6.82 -14.28 7.94
CA MET A 91 -7.58 -13.35 7.08
C MET A 91 -9.09 -13.44 7.35
N ARG A 92 -9.66 -14.65 7.49
CA ARG A 92 -11.08 -14.82 7.87
C ARG A 92 -11.37 -14.28 9.28
N GLY A 93 -10.43 -14.43 10.21
CA GLY A 93 -10.50 -13.81 11.54
C GLY A 93 -10.55 -12.28 11.44
N TYR A 94 -9.64 -11.69 10.67
CA TYR A 94 -9.62 -10.25 10.38
C TYR A 94 -10.91 -9.77 9.72
N VAL A 95 -11.44 -10.49 8.73
CA VAL A 95 -12.68 -10.11 8.02
C VAL A 95 -13.87 -10.05 8.97
N ARG A 96 -14.08 -11.09 9.79
CA ARG A 96 -15.17 -11.14 10.78
C ARG A 96 -15.06 -9.98 11.76
N PHE A 97 -13.89 -9.78 12.36
CA PHE A 97 -13.66 -8.69 13.30
C PHE A 97 -13.81 -7.32 12.62
N GLY A 98 -13.25 -7.15 11.43
CA GLY A 98 -13.25 -5.89 10.69
C GLY A 98 -14.65 -5.43 10.30
N LEU A 99 -15.54 -6.35 9.93
CA LEU A 99 -16.95 -6.04 9.65
C LEU A 99 -17.71 -5.69 10.93
N ALA A 100 -17.57 -6.49 11.99
CA ALA A 100 -18.19 -6.20 13.29
C ALA A 100 -17.73 -4.84 13.85
N HIS A 101 -16.44 -4.56 13.75
CA HIS A 101 -15.82 -3.28 14.11
C HIS A 101 -16.40 -2.12 13.31
N ALA A 102 -16.58 -2.28 11.99
CA ALA A 102 -17.13 -1.24 11.14
C ALA A 102 -18.58 -0.87 11.54
N ILE A 103 -19.40 -1.88 11.85
CA ILE A 103 -20.75 -1.68 12.39
C ILE A 103 -20.70 -0.98 13.75
N ALA A 104 -19.86 -1.46 14.67
CA ALA A 104 -19.74 -0.89 16.01
C ALA A 104 -19.32 0.59 15.97
N VAL A 105 -18.33 0.95 15.15
CA VAL A 105 -17.88 2.34 15.01
C VAL A 105 -18.95 3.23 14.36
N GLY A 106 -19.67 2.72 13.35
CA GLY A 106 -20.80 3.44 12.77
C GLY A 106 -21.93 3.70 13.78
N LEU A 107 -22.25 2.71 14.62
CA LEU A 107 -23.23 2.86 15.70
C LEU A 107 -22.75 3.83 16.79
N VAL A 108 -21.49 3.77 17.19
CA VAL A 108 -20.91 4.73 18.14
C VAL A 108 -20.96 6.15 17.58
N ALA A 109 -20.65 6.35 16.30
CA ALA A 109 -20.78 7.65 15.64
C ALA A 109 -22.22 8.18 15.69
N ALA A 110 -23.20 7.34 15.35
CA ALA A 110 -24.61 7.73 15.36
C ALA A 110 -25.15 8.01 16.77
N LEU A 111 -24.84 7.15 17.74
CA LEU A 111 -25.50 7.14 19.06
C LEU A 111 -24.75 7.95 20.12
N ALA A 112 -23.41 7.95 20.08
CA ALA A 112 -22.59 8.59 21.12
C ALA A 112 -22.01 9.94 20.69
N PHE A 113 -21.97 10.25 19.39
CA PHE A 113 -21.41 11.53 18.89
C PHE A 113 -22.43 12.38 18.13
N ASP A 114 -23.71 12.03 18.21
CA ASP A 114 -24.82 12.72 17.53
C ASP A 114 -24.51 13.01 16.04
N THR A 115 -23.75 12.10 15.41
CA THR A 115 -23.34 12.27 14.03
C THR A 115 -24.53 11.99 13.14
N ALA A 116 -24.82 12.88 12.19
CA ALA A 116 -25.90 12.71 11.24
C ALA A 116 -25.88 11.31 10.61
N ALA A 117 -27.05 10.65 10.53
CA ALA A 117 -27.15 9.26 10.11
C ALA A 117 -26.41 8.95 8.79
N PRO A 118 -26.45 9.79 7.73
CA PRO A 118 -25.68 9.56 6.51
C PRO A 118 -24.17 9.47 6.75
N ALA A 119 -23.61 10.34 7.60
CA ALA A 119 -22.19 10.37 7.92
C ALA A 119 -21.76 9.16 8.78
N ALA A 120 -22.59 8.77 9.75
CA ALA A 120 -22.35 7.58 10.57
C ALA A 120 -22.39 6.29 9.74
N LEU A 121 -23.38 6.16 8.84
CA LEU A 121 -23.47 5.06 7.87
C LEU A 121 -22.29 5.07 6.89
N GLY A 122 -21.90 6.25 6.41
CA GLY A 122 -20.73 6.44 5.55
C GLY A 122 -19.43 5.99 6.21
N LEU A 123 -19.21 6.36 7.46
CA LEU A 123 -18.04 5.91 8.25
C LEU A 123 -18.03 4.38 8.41
N GLY A 124 -19.17 3.80 8.77
CA GLY A 124 -19.31 2.34 8.87
C GLY A 124 -19.04 1.64 7.53
N ALA A 125 -19.63 2.13 6.45
CA ALA A 125 -19.42 1.59 5.10
C ALA A 125 -17.97 1.71 4.65
N ALA A 126 -17.34 2.88 4.82
CA ALA A 126 -15.93 3.12 4.55
C ALA A 126 -15.03 2.13 5.31
N LEU A 127 -15.28 1.93 6.62
CA LEU A 127 -14.54 0.97 7.42
C LEU A 127 -14.78 -0.49 6.97
N ALA A 128 -15.93 -0.81 6.38
CA ALA A 128 -16.28 -2.14 5.92
C ALA A 128 -15.71 -2.51 4.53
N VAL A 129 -15.33 -1.54 3.69
CA VAL A 129 -14.89 -1.78 2.30
C VAL A 129 -13.79 -2.85 2.21
N TRP A 130 -12.66 -2.65 2.91
CA TRP A 130 -11.53 -3.59 2.82
C TRP A 130 -11.83 -4.99 3.38
N PRO A 131 -12.43 -5.13 4.58
CA PRO A 131 -12.94 -6.42 5.05
C PRO A 131 -13.89 -7.11 4.07
N ALA A 132 -14.79 -6.36 3.42
CA ALA A 132 -15.72 -6.91 2.42
C ALA A 132 -15.02 -7.36 1.14
N VAL A 133 -13.99 -6.65 0.69
CA VAL A 133 -13.15 -7.10 -0.43
C VAL A 133 -12.42 -8.40 -0.07
N LEU A 134 -11.80 -8.45 1.11
CA LEU A 134 -11.10 -9.64 1.59
C LEU A 134 -12.04 -10.81 1.88
N ALA A 135 -13.30 -10.54 2.25
CA ALA A 135 -14.35 -11.53 2.33
C ALA A 135 -14.51 -12.27 0.99
N VAL A 136 -14.78 -11.51 -0.08
CA VAL A 136 -14.95 -12.07 -1.42
C VAL A 136 -13.75 -12.92 -1.82
N VAL A 137 -12.52 -12.48 -1.49
CA VAL A 137 -11.28 -13.23 -1.73
C VAL A 137 -11.24 -14.52 -0.89
N ALA A 138 -11.46 -14.44 0.42
CA ALA A 138 -11.37 -15.58 1.35
C ALA A 138 -12.34 -16.73 0.99
N TRP A 139 -13.50 -16.38 0.43
CA TRP A 139 -14.57 -17.33 0.13
C TRP A 139 -14.61 -17.78 -1.33
N ALA A 140 -13.84 -17.14 -2.23
CA ALA A 140 -13.78 -17.53 -3.62
C ALA A 140 -13.24 -18.97 -3.78
N PRO A 141 -13.90 -19.85 -4.57
CA PRO A 141 -13.55 -21.27 -4.69
C PRO A 141 -12.08 -21.53 -5.02
N ARG A 142 -11.46 -20.66 -5.84
CA ARG A 142 -10.06 -20.81 -6.26
C ARG A 142 -9.06 -20.82 -5.10
N PHE A 143 -9.35 -20.11 -4.01
CA PHE A 143 -8.44 -19.99 -2.87
C PHE A 143 -8.68 -21.08 -1.83
N ARG A 144 -9.77 -21.85 -1.93
CA ARG A 144 -10.06 -22.96 -1.01
C ARG A 144 -8.99 -24.06 -1.06
N ARG A 145 -8.33 -24.22 -2.20
CA ARG A 145 -7.23 -25.19 -2.39
C ARG A 145 -6.00 -24.89 -1.53
N PHE A 146 -5.84 -23.65 -1.05
CA PHE A 146 -4.71 -23.25 -0.21
C PHE A 146 -4.91 -23.55 1.27
N ARG A 147 -6.05 -24.14 1.67
CA ARG A 147 -6.31 -24.52 3.07
C ARG A 147 -5.27 -25.50 3.62
N THR A 148 -4.67 -26.31 2.77
CA THR A 148 -3.63 -27.28 3.13
C THR A 148 -2.22 -26.69 3.07
N GLY A 149 -2.08 -25.38 2.90
CA GLY A 149 -0.80 -24.69 2.79
C GLY A 149 -0.65 -23.89 1.50
N LEU A 150 0.29 -22.94 1.50
CA LEU A 150 0.71 -22.26 0.27
C LEU A 150 1.73 -23.14 -0.44
N PRO A 151 1.54 -23.46 -1.74
CA PRO A 151 2.60 -24.08 -2.50
C PRO A 151 3.80 -23.14 -2.51
N LEU A 152 5.00 -23.70 -2.42
CA LEU A 152 6.23 -22.94 -2.59
C LEU A 152 6.24 -22.41 -4.04
N GLY A 153 5.90 -21.14 -4.19
CA GLY A 153 5.97 -20.45 -5.47
C GLY A 153 7.40 -20.44 -6.00
N GLU A 154 7.53 -20.59 -7.31
CA GLU A 154 8.79 -20.54 -8.03
C GLU A 154 9.58 -19.25 -7.73
N ASP A 155 8.88 -18.12 -7.58
CA ASP A 155 9.45 -16.80 -7.29
C ASP A 155 9.29 -16.35 -5.83
N ARG A 156 8.56 -17.13 -5.01
CA ARG A 156 8.19 -16.81 -3.61
C ARG A 156 7.62 -15.39 -3.40
N GLY A 157 7.03 -14.79 -4.45
CA GLY A 157 6.47 -13.44 -4.47
C GLY A 157 7.48 -12.31 -4.68
N LEU A 158 8.71 -12.61 -5.13
CA LEU A 158 9.76 -11.62 -5.37
C LEU A 158 9.31 -10.56 -6.38
N GLU A 159 8.77 -10.98 -7.52
CA GLU A 159 8.43 -10.05 -8.60
C GLU A 159 7.23 -9.16 -8.21
N GLY A 160 6.25 -9.72 -7.51
CA GLY A 160 5.13 -8.94 -6.96
C GLY A 160 5.60 -7.92 -5.92
N THR A 161 6.53 -8.29 -5.04
CA THR A 161 7.16 -7.37 -4.08
C THR A 161 7.95 -6.28 -4.80
N ALA A 162 8.71 -6.64 -5.83
CA ALA A 162 9.50 -5.74 -6.65
C ALA A 162 8.63 -4.71 -7.39
N ILE A 163 7.44 -5.12 -7.87
CA ILE A 163 6.43 -4.21 -8.42
C ILE A 163 5.96 -3.22 -7.34
N ILE A 164 5.56 -3.70 -6.17
CA ILE A 164 5.09 -2.83 -5.06
C ILE A 164 6.19 -1.82 -4.70
N MET A 165 7.43 -2.27 -4.57
CA MET A 165 8.57 -1.40 -4.25
C MET A 165 8.81 -0.34 -5.34
N THR A 166 8.71 -0.72 -6.61
CA THR A 166 8.88 0.20 -7.74
C THR A 166 7.77 1.25 -7.78
N VAL A 167 6.51 0.84 -7.61
CA VAL A 167 5.35 1.75 -7.64
C VAL A 167 5.39 2.73 -6.46
N LEU A 168 5.54 2.22 -5.24
CA LEU A 168 5.60 3.07 -4.04
C LEU A 168 6.85 3.94 -4.02
N GLY A 169 7.99 3.42 -4.48
CA GLY A 169 9.22 4.19 -4.64
C GLY A 169 9.07 5.33 -5.65
N SER A 170 8.40 5.07 -6.78
CA SER A 170 8.16 6.11 -7.81
C SER A 170 7.22 7.20 -7.30
N ALA A 171 6.16 6.83 -6.58
CA ALA A 171 5.28 7.79 -5.91
C ALA A 171 6.04 8.65 -4.89
N GLY A 172 6.90 8.03 -4.06
CA GLY A 172 7.72 8.75 -3.09
C GLY A 172 8.78 9.66 -3.72
N ALA A 173 9.40 9.23 -4.83
CA ALA A 173 10.43 10.02 -5.52
C ALA A 173 9.82 11.24 -6.21
N LEU A 174 8.68 11.07 -6.88
CA LEU A 174 7.96 12.18 -7.49
C LEU A 174 7.43 13.13 -6.42
N SER A 175 6.86 12.62 -5.33
CA SER A 175 6.33 13.47 -4.27
C SER A 175 7.42 14.30 -3.60
N ALA A 176 8.48 13.65 -3.10
CA ALA A 176 9.57 14.33 -2.44
C ALA A 176 10.36 15.23 -3.40
N GLY A 177 10.61 14.78 -4.64
CA GLY A 177 11.37 15.55 -5.63
C GLY A 177 10.66 16.84 -6.03
N THR A 178 9.35 16.78 -6.23
CA THR A 178 8.54 17.98 -6.51
C THR A 178 8.57 18.94 -5.34
N ILE A 179 8.48 18.44 -4.10
CA ILE A 179 8.60 19.30 -2.91
C ILE A 179 9.99 19.93 -2.80
N VAL A 180 11.07 19.22 -3.12
CA VAL A 180 12.42 19.83 -3.18
C VAL A 180 12.49 20.95 -4.20
N LEU A 181 11.96 20.74 -5.41
CA LEU A 181 11.95 21.76 -6.47
C LEU A 181 11.16 23.00 -6.03
N ILE A 182 10.02 22.77 -5.39
CA ILE A 182 9.14 23.82 -4.85
C ILE A 182 9.87 24.59 -3.75
N LEU A 183 10.43 23.90 -2.76
CA LEU A 183 11.18 24.56 -1.69
C LEU A 183 12.37 25.33 -2.25
N GLY A 184 13.10 24.80 -3.23
CA GLY A 184 14.21 25.49 -3.89
C GLY A 184 13.80 26.75 -4.67
N ALA A 185 12.52 26.89 -5.02
CA ALA A 185 11.96 28.07 -5.67
C ALA A 185 11.41 29.12 -4.68
N LEU A 186 11.45 28.86 -3.37
CA LEU A 186 11.05 29.83 -2.36
C LEU A 186 11.99 31.04 -2.32
N SER A 187 11.47 32.18 -1.86
CA SER A 187 12.24 33.42 -1.77
C SER A 187 13.49 33.24 -0.90
N PRO A 188 14.62 33.93 -1.21
CA PRO A 188 15.84 33.88 -0.40
C PRO A 188 15.61 34.12 1.09
N GLN A 189 14.64 34.98 1.43
CA GLN A 189 14.23 35.26 2.81
C GLN A 189 13.75 34.01 3.57
N GLN A 190 13.07 33.06 2.93
CA GLN A 190 12.66 31.83 3.61
C GLN A 190 13.82 30.84 3.78
N MET A 191 14.83 30.92 2.92
CA MET A 191 16.07 30.15 3.08
C MET A 191 16.96 30.72 4.19
N GLU A 192 16.92 32.03 4.41
CA GLU A 192 17.66 32.71 5.49
C GLU A 192 17.20 32.28 6.90
N HIS A 193 15.95 31.87 7.07
CA HIS A 193 15.39 31.45 8.36
C HIS A 193 15.87 30.05 8.83
N GLY A 194 16.76 29.39 8.09
CA GLY A 194 17.35 28.09 8.45
C GLY A 194 16.41 26.88 8.31
N TRP A 195 15.13 27.02 8.67
CA TRP A 195 14.14 25.94 8.54
C TRP A 195 13.89 25.54 7.08
N GLY A 196 13.93 26.49 6.14
CA GLY A 196 13.79 26.21 4.71
C GLY A 196 14.87 25.24 4.23
N VAL A 197 16.12 25.48 4.63
CA VAL A 197 17.25 24.60 4.33
C VAL A 197 17.06 23.21 4.97
N MET A 198 16.60 23.16 6.22
CA MET A 198 16.33 21.90 6.90
C MET A 198 15.25 21.06 6.18
N LEU A 199 14.17 21.68 5.68
CA LEU A 199 13.15 21.01 4.90
C LEU A 199 13.69 20.51 3.55
N VAL A 200 14.50 21.31 2.85
CA VAL A 200 15.17 20.88 1.61
C VAL A 200 16.01 19.62 1.87
N VAL A 201 16.76 19.57 2.97
CA VAL A 201 17.55 18.39 3.37
C VAL A 201 16.63 17.19 3.65
N VAL A 202 15.53 17.37 4.39
CA VAL A 202 14.54 16.31 4.67
C VAL A 202 13.99 15.70 3.38
N PHE A 203 13.53 16.53 2.45
CA PHE A 203 12.96 16.05 1.20
C PHE A 203 14.02 15.46 0.26
N ALA A 204 15.24 15.99 0.25
CA ALA A 204 16.36 15.38 -0.46
C ALA A 204 16.66 13.96 0.07
N LEU A 205 16.67 13.76 1.38
CA LEU A 205 16.81 12.42 1.98
C LEU A 205 15.67 11.48 1.57
N LEU A 206 14.42 11.99 1.49
CA LEU A 206 13.27 11.22 0.99
C LEU A 206 13.39 10.86 -0.49
N VAL A 207 13.97 11.72 -1.33
CA VAL A 207 14.27 11.41 -2.75
C VAL A 207 15.32 10.31 -2.85
N VAL A 208 16.41 10.40 -2.08
CA VAL A 208 17.46 9.36 -2.06
C VAL A 208 16.87 8.03 -1.60
N ARG A 209 16.09 8.04 -0.53
CA ARG A 209 15.39 6.88 0.01
C ARG A 209 14.46 6.25 -1.04
N SER A 210 13.66 7.05 -1.71
CA SER A 210 12.72 6.60 -2.74
C SER A 210 13.47 6.05 -3.97
N SER A 211 14.62 6.64 -4.31
CA SER A 211 15.48 6.15 -5.39
C SER A 211 16.09 4.79 -5.07
N LEU A 212 16.57 4.57 -3.83
CA LEU A 212 17.02 3.24 -3.37
C LEU A 212 15.89 2.21 -3.40
N HIS A 213 14.68 2.64 -3.04
CA HIS A 213 13.46 1.82 -3.08
C HIS A 213 13.13 1.36 -4.51
N ILE A 214 13.15 2.29 -5.48
CA ILE A 214 12.97 2.01 -6.92
C ILE A 214 14.08 1.08 -7.42
N ARG A 215 15.35 1.34 -7.07
CA ARG A 215 16.49 0.52 -7.52
C ARG A 215 16.36 -0.93 -7.07
N ALA A 216 15.99 -1.17 -5.82
CA ALA A 216 15.75 -2.51 -5.30
C ALA A 216 14.56 -3.20 -6.01
N GLY A 217 13.47 -2.46 -6.25
CA GLY A 217 12.34 -2.96 -7.04
C GLY A 217 12.72 -3.29 -8.49
N LEU A 218 13.39 -2.39 -9.20
CA LEU A 218 13.83 -2.63 -10.59
C LEU A 218 14.82 -3.79 -10.69
N ALA A 219 15.71 -3.98 -9.70
CA ALA A 219 16.58 -5.15 -9.65
C ALA A 219 15.76 -6.44 -9.56
N GLY A 220 14.76 -6.51 -8.67
CA GLY A 220 13.87 -7.67 -8.57
C GLY A 220 13.04 -7.96 -9.84
N LEU A 221 12.83 -6.95 -10.70
CA LEU A 221 12.14 -7.11 -11.99
C LEU A 221 13.07 -7.49 -13.14
N ARG A 222 14.36 -7.16 -13.04
CA ARG A 222 15.37 -7.35 -14.10
C ARG A 222 16.22 -8.59 -13.88
N ASP A 223 16.57 -8.88 -12.64
CA ASP A 223 17.45 -9.97 -12.27
C ASP A 223 16.62 -11.24 -12.01
N GLY A 224 17.14 -12.39 -12.39
CA GLY A 224 16.51 -13.69 -12.12
C GLY A 224 16.96 -14.32 -10.80
N SER A 225 17.50 -13.54 -9.86
CA SER A 225 18.13 -14.02 -8.62
C SER A 225 17.70 -13.19 -7.41
N PHE A 226 17.66 -13.78 -6.21
CA PHE A 226 17.39 -13.06 -4.97
C PHE A 226 18.57 -12.26 -4.42
N ASP A 227 19.81 -12.59 -4.78
CA ASP A 227 21.02 -12.01 -4.16
C ASP A 227 21.08 -10.49 -4.31
N ARG A 228 21.06 -10.01 -5.55
CA ARG A 228 21.17 -8.57 -5.85
C ARG A 228 19.96 -7.76 -5.40
N PRO A 229 18.70 -8.17 -5.65
CA PRO A 229 17.53 -7.49 -5.09
C PRO A 229 17.54 -7.50 -3.56
N GLY A 230 17.94 -8.60 -2.92
CA GLY A 230 18.05 -8.74 -1.48
C GLY A 230 19.09 -7.80 -0.87
N GLU A 231 20.27 -7.72 -1.48
CA GLU A 231 21.31 -6.77 -1.07
C GLU A 231 20.83 -5.31 -1.19
N LEU A 232 20.22 -4.94 -2.32
CA LEU A 232 19.69 -3.59 -2.52
C LEU A 232 18.53 -3.28 -1.58
N ALA A 233 17.67 -4.26 -1.29
CA ALA A 233 16.59 -4.12 -0.32
C ALA A 233 17.13 -3.95 1.11
N ALA A 234 18.22 -4.62 1.48
CA ALA A 234 18.89 -4.45 2.77
C ALA A 234 19.54 -3.05 2.89
N ARG A 235 20.18 -2.56 1.82
CA ARG A 235 20.72 -1.19 1.75
C ARG A 235 19.60 -0.15 1.86
N TYR A 236 18.53 -0.32 1.09
CA TYR A 236 17.31 0.50 1.17
C TYR A 236 16.75 0.51 2.59
N ALA A 237 16.63 -0.65 3.22
CA ALA A 237 16.04 -0.73 4.54
C ALA A 237 16.89 -0.03 5.61
N SER A 238 18.21 -0.25 5.57
CA SER A 238 19.15 0.38 6.50
C SER A 238 19.15 1.90 6.34
N PHE A 239 19.26 2.39 5.10
CA PHE A 239 19.14 3.82 4.82
C PHE A 239 17.78 4.38 5.22
N GLY A 240 16.69 3.66 4.94
CA GLY A 240 15.34 4.11 5.25
C GLY A 240 15.06 4.26 6.75
N VAL A 241 15.66 3.42 7.59
CA VAL A 241 15.60 3.58 9.06
C VAL A 241 16.43 4.79 9.50
N ILE A 242 17.69 4.90 9.05
CA ILE A 242 18.57 6.02 9.40
C ILE A 242 17.94 7.36 8.97
N SER A 243 17.48 7.45 7.72
CA SER A 243 16.87 8.66 7.18
C SER A 243 15.59 9.02 7.93
N ALA A 244 14.81 8.04 8.41
CA ALA A 244 13.62 8.33 9.20
C ALA A 244 13.94 8.94 10.57
N PHE A 245 15.02 8.48 11.23
CA PHE A 245 15.52 9.12 12.44
C PHE A 245 16.02 10.54 12.18
N CYS A 246 16.80 10.76 11.11
CA CYS A 246 17.27 12.10 10.74
C CYS A 246 16.11 13.05 10.46
N ILE A 247 15.13 12.60 9.66
CA ILE A 247 13.92 13.38 9.34
C ILE A 247 13.13 13.68 10.60
N GLY A 248 12.93 12.69 11.48
CA GLY A 248 12.26 12.90 12.76
C GLY A 248 12.97 13.90 13.67
N GLY A 249 14.29 13.83 13.75
CA GLY A 249 15.10 14.79 14.50
C GLY A 249 14.96 16.21 13.94
N VAL A 250 15.06 16.39 12.62
CA VAL A 250 14.88 17.69 11.97
C VAL A 250 13.47 18.24 12.20
N LEU A 251 12.44 17.43 11.99
CA LEU A 251 11.05 17.86 12.19
C LEU A 251 10.75 18.16 13.67
N CYS A 252 11.37 17.44 14.61
CA CYS A 252 11.25 17.72 16.04
C CYS A 252 11.94 19.04 16.42
N LEU A 253 13.14 19.31 15.90
CA LEU A 253 13.81 20.61 16.09
C LEU A 253 12.97 21.75 15.51
N LEU A 254 12.40 21.55 14.32
CA LEU A 254 11.48 22.51 13.72
C LEU A 254 10.24 22.72 14.61
N ALA A 255 9.69 21.63 15.16
CA ALA A 255 8.56 21.71 16.08
C ALA A 255 8.87 22.52 17.34
N MET A 256 10.08 22.36 17.89
CA MET A 256 10.53 23.13 19.04
C MET A 256 10.79 24.60 18.70
N ALA A 257 11.40 24.87 17.55
CA ALA A 257 11.73 26.22 17.10
C ALA A 257 10.47 27.05 16.81
N GLU A 258 9.52 26.47 16.06
CA GLU A 258 8.28 27.13 15.63
C GLU A 258 7.14 27.01 16.66
N ARG A 259 7.41 26.38 17.81
CA ARG A 259 6.42 26.11 18.86
C ARG A 259 5.15 25.45 18.28
N LEU A 260 5.35 24.45 17.42
CA LEU A 260 4.26 23.75 16.77
C LEU A 260 3.31 23.15 17.79
N THR A 261 2.04 23.05 17.39
CA THR A 261 1.01 22.54 18.28
C THR A 261 1.25 21.05 18.61
N PRO A 262 0.76 20.56 19.75
CA PRO A 262 0.95 19.15 20.11
C PRO A 262 0.40 18.17 19.06
N GLU A 263 -0.63 18.54 18.30
CA GLU A 263 -1.16 17.75 17.18
C GLU A 263 -0.13 17.61 16.06
N ALA A 264 0.60 18.68 15.74
CA ALA A 264 1.67 18.65 14.75
C ALA A 264 2.82 17.75 15.21
N ILE A 265 3.17 17.77 16.50
CA ILE A 265 4.18 16.87 17.09
C ILE A 265 3.73 15.40 16.99
N ALA A 266 2.47 15.10 17.30
CA ALA A 266 1.89 13.77 17.12
C ALA A 266 1.92 13.35 15.63
N GLY A 267 1.61 14.27 14.72
CA GLY A 267 1.73 14.07 13.28
C GLY A 267 3.15 13.70 12.85
N ILE A 268 4.16 14.40 13.36
CA ILE A 268 5.58 14.10 13.12
C ILE A 268 5.93 12.70 13.63
N ALA A 269 5.51 12.34 14.85
CA ALA A 269 5.77 11.01 15.41
C ALA A 269 5.16 9.89 14.54
N VAL A 270 3.92 10.07 14.10
CA VAL A 270 3.21 9.15 13.21
C VAL A 270 3.88 9.05 11.84
N LEU A 271 4.30 10.17 11.27
CA LEU A 271 5.06 10.20 10.02
C LEU A 271 6.38 9.41 10.16
N CYS A 272 7.14 9.63 11.24
CA CYS A 272 8.38 8.91 11.51
C CYS A 272 8.14 7.41 11.65
N TRP A 273 7.09 7.00 12.34
CA TRP A 273 6.68 5.60 12.45
C TRP A 273 6.37 4.96 11.10
N LEU A 274 5.64 5.66 10.23
CA LEU A 274 5.33 5.20 8.88
C LEU A 274 6.59 5.11 8.02
N LEU A 275 7.49 6.09 8.14
CA LEU A 275 8.80 6.09 7.48
C LEU A 275 9.67 4.92 7.95
N ILE A 276 9.66 4.51 9.21
CA ILE A 276 10.45 3.34 9.66
C ILE A 276 9.80 2.02 9.22
N THR A 277 8.46 2.01 9.20
CA THR A 277 7.66 0.79 9.07
C THR A 277 7.95 0.01 7.79
N TRP A 278 7.88 0.66 6.62
CA TRP A 278 7.98 -0.02 5.34
C TRP A 278 9.38 -0.60 5.06
N PRO A 279 10.49 0.14 5.29
CA PRO A 279 11.85 -0.40 5.31
C PRO A 279 11.99 -1.70 6.12
N MET A 280 11.39 -1.74 7.31
CA MET A 280 11.46 -2.91 8.19
C MET A 280 10.64 -4.09 7.67
N VAL A 281 9.49 -3.84 7.04
CA VAL A 281 8.69 -4.90 6.38
C VAL A 281 9.48 -5.51 5.22
N ILE A 282 10.08 -4.68 4.38
CA ILE A 282 10.91 -5.13 3.24
C ILE A 282 12.13 -5.90 3.71
N LYS A 283 12.89 -5.38 4.69
CA LYS A 283 14.06 -6.07 5.26
C LYS A 283 13.69 -7.46 5.76
N ARG A 284 12.61 -7.54 6.54
CA ARG A 284 12.11 -8.81 7.08
C ARG A 284 11.74 -9.77 5.96
N TYR A 285 11.03 -9.29 4.94
CA TYR A 285 10.61 -10.11 3.80
C TYR A 285 11.81 -10.77 3.11
N PHE A 286 12.79 -9.97 2.68
CA PHE A 286 13.97 -10.49 1.99
C PHE A 286 14.83 -11.39 2.88
N ASN A 287 15.06 -11.02 4.14
CA ASN A 287 15.86 -11.85 5.05
C ASN A 287 15.23 -13.23 5.29
N GLN A 288 13.91 -13.29 5.49
CA GLN A 288 13.22 -14.56 5.71
C GLN A 288 13.24 -15.43 4.45
N ARG A 289 13.15 -14.84 3.25
CA ARG A 289 13.24 -15.59 1.99
C ARG A 289 14.64 -16.10 1.70
N LEU A 290 15.67 -15.26 1.87
CA LEU A 290 17.08 -15.66 1.74
C LEU A 290 17.45 -16.78 2.70
N PHE A 291 17.03 -16.68 3.97
CA PHE A 291 17.27 -17.73 4.96
C PHE A 291 16.57 -19.05 4.58
N ALA A 292 15.33 -18.98 4.09
CA ALA A 292 14.61 -20.14 3.59
C ALA A 292 15.21 -20.73 2.30
N GLU A 293 16.00 -19.97 1.54
CA GLU A 293 16.78 -20.50 0.41
C GLU A 293 18.04 -21.20 0.89
N LEU A 294 18.77 -20.61 1.84
CA LEU A 294 19.96 -21.22 2.44
C LEU A 294 19.63 -22.56 3.12
N LEU A 295 18.51 -22.64 3.85
CA LEU A 295 18.07 -23.88 4.50
C LEU A 295 17.61 -24.97 3.53
N ALA A 296 17.16 -24.59 2.33
CA ALA A 296 16.73 -25.56 1.34
C ALA A 296 17.92 -26.35 0.75
N GLY A 297 19.17 -25.96 1.03
CA GLY A 297 20.41 -26.68 0.68
C GLY A 297 20.74 -26.70 -0.82
N ASP A 298 19.75 -26.44 -1.65
CA ASP A 298 19.88 -26.33 -3.08
C ASP A 298 20.02 -24.84 -3.42
N ARG A 299 21.05 -24.48 -4.21
CA ARG A 299 21.05 -23.19 -4.93
C ARG A 299 19.98 -23.31 -6.01
N MET A 300 18.72 -23.47 -5.59
CA MET A 300 17.58 -23.58 -6.48
C MET A 300 17.66 -22.38 -7.40
N ILE A 301 17.88 -22.67 -8.68
CA ILE A 301 17.89 -21.67 -9.73
C ILE A 301 16.55 -20.96 -9.61
N HIS A 302 16.58 -19.74 -9.08
CA HIS A 302 15.39 -18.96 -8.82
C HIS A 302 14.61 -18.85 -10.12
N ARG A 303 13.33 -19.23 -10.08
CA ARG A 303 12.47 -19.25 -11.25
C ARG A 303 11.58 -18.03 -11.20
N ARG A 304 11.55 -17.29 -12.32
CA ARG A 304 10.63 -16.17 -12.48
C ARG A 304 9.19 -16.65 -12.39
N ALA A 305 8.33 -15.80 -11.86
CA ALA A 305 6.91 -16.10 -11.81
C ALA A 305 6.38 -16.23 -13.24
N PRO A 306 5.53 -17.23 -13.55
CA PRO A 306 4.96 -17.39 -14.89
C PRO A 306 4.13 -16.19 -15.32
N ASP A 307 3.63 -15.41 -14.36
CA ASP A 307 2.87 -14.19 -14.58
C ASP A 307 3.68 -12.91 -14.54
N ALA A 308 5.00 -12.99 -14.40
CA ALA A 308 5.88 -11.84 -14.31
C ALA A 308 5.51 -10.87 -13.14
N GLY A 309 4.90 -11.39 -12.06
CA GLY A 309 4.43 -10.61 -10.90
C GLY A 309 3.11 -9.85 -11.11
N LEU A 310 2.41 -10.05 -12.24
CA LEU A 310 1.18 -9.33 -12.57
C LEU A 310 0.03 -9.60 -11.56
N THR A 311 0.00 -10.75 -10.88
CA THR A 311 -0.95 -10.97 -9.75
C THR A 311 -0.68 -9.99 -8.61
N GLY A 312 0.58 -9.75 -8.26
CA GLY A 312 0.99 -8.77 -7.26
C GLY A 312 0.55 -7.35 -7.62
N LEU A 313 0.67 -6.97 -8.90
CA LEU A 313 0.10 -5.72 -9.41
C LEU A 313 -1.43 -5.67 -9.25
N GLY A 314 -2.12 -6.78 -9.53
CA GLY A 314 -3.57 -6.89 -9.33
C GLY A 314 -3.99 -6.68 -7.87
N TRP A 315 -3.24 -7.22 -6.90
CA TRP A 315 -3.49 -6.99 -5.47
C TRP A 315 -3.24 -5.54 -5.05
N LEU A 316 -2.22 -4.90 -5.61
CA LEU A 316 -1.96 -3.48 -5.40
C LEU A 316 -3.12 -2.61 -5.92
N LEU A 317 -3.60 -2.88 -7.13
CA LEU A 317 -4.76 -2.20 -7.70
C LEU A 317 -6.04 -2.45 -6.89
N LEU A 318 -6.26 -3.67 -6.40
CA LEU A 318 -7.41 -3.95 -5.56
C LEU A 318 -7.36 -3.16 -4.24
N GLY A 319 -6.18 -3.05 -3.63
CA GLY A 319 -5.97 -2.22 -2.45
C GLY A 319 -6.19 -0.72 -2.72
N HIS A 320 -5.69 -0.22 -3.85
CA HIS A 320 -5.87 1.17 -4.26
C HIS A 320 -7.34 1.49 -4.62
N ALA A 321 -8.05 0.57 -5.28
CA ALA A 321 -9.47 0.67 -5.55
C ALA A 321 -10.29 0.69 -4.26
N ALA A 322 -9.95 -0.16 -3.29
CA ALA A 322 -10.59 -0.15 -1.98
C ALA A 322 -10.38 1.19 -1.26
N LEU A 323 -9.17 1.74 -1.29
CA LEU A 323 -8.89 3.07 -0.75
C LEU A 323 -9.68 4.17 -1.48
N SER A 324 -9.71 4.14 -2.82
CA SER A 324 -10.49 5.07 -3.63
C SER A 324 -11.98 5.00 -3.31
N ALA A 325 -12.52 3.80 -3.11
CA ALA A 325 -13.92 3.60 -2.71
C ALA A 325 -14.21 4.13 -1.31
N VAL A 326 -13.30 3.95 -0.35
CA VAL A 326 -13.40 4.54 0.99
C VAL A 326 -13.48 6.06 0.90
N LEU A 327 -12.59 6.68 0.13
CA LEU A 327 -12.57 8.13 -0.05
C LEU A 327 -13.84 8.64 -0.73
N LEU A 328 -14.35 7.92 -1.74
CA LEU A 328 -15.60 8.27 -2.42
C LEU A 328 -16.83 8.15 -1.51
N ILE A 329 -16.91 7.09 -0.70
CA ILE A 329 -18.00 6.91 0.29
C ILE A 329 -17.98 8.07 1.29
N VAL A 330 -16.79 8.36 1.82
CA VAL A 330 -16.57 9.47 2.76
C VAL A 330 -17.00 10.79 2.13
N ASP A 331 -16.57 11.10 0.91
CA ASP A 331 -16.95 12.34 0.22
C ASP A 331 -18.48 12.42 0.07
N ILE A 332 -19.11 11.41 -0.56
CA ILE A 332 -20.58 11.40 -0.79
C ILE A 332 -21.38 11.55 0.52
N THR A 333 -20.94 10.91 1.60
CA THR A 333 -21.69 10.89 2.86
C THR A 333 -21.41 12.08 3.77
N LEU A 334 -20.26 12.75 3.61
CA LEU A 334 -19.89 13.95 4.36
C LEU A 334 -20.25 15.25 3.64
N LEU A 335 -20.59 15.22 2.34
CA LEU A 335 -20.96 16.41 1.56
C LEU A 335 -22.21 17.15 2.07
N GLY A 336 -23.04 16.52 2.91
CA GLY A 336 -24.19 17.15 3.58
C GLY A 336 -24.04 17.31 5.10
N ALA A 337 -22.92 16.87 5.68
CA ALA A 337 -22.67 16.99 7.12
C ALA A 337 -22.13 18.38 7.47
N ASP A 338 -22.46 18.88 8.65
CA ASP A 338 -21.98 20.18 9.13
C ASP A 338 -20.44 20.19 9.13
N ALA A 339 -19.84 20.99 8.24
CA ALA A 339 -18.40 21.02 7.98
C ALA A 339 -17.58 21.45 9.21
N ARG A 340 -18.24 21.82 10.30
CA ARG A 340 -17.66 22.22 11.58
C ARG A 340 -17.33 21.04 12.50
N ALA A 341 -17.84 19.83 12.24
CA ALA A 341 -17.50 18.67 13.06
C ALA A 341 -16.00 18.34 12.94
N PRO A 342 -15.22 18.30 14.04
CA PRO A 342 -13.76 18.10 14.00
C PRO A 342 -13.34 16.80 13.28
N LEU A 343 -14.12 15.73 13.45
CA LEU A 343 -13.91 14.45 12.77
C LEU A 343 -14.09 14.57 11.25
N VAL A 344 -15.10 15.33 10.80
CA VAL A 344 -15.36 15.58 9.37
C VAL A 344 -14.23 16.42 8.78
N GLN A 345 -13.74 17.44 9.49
CA GLN A 345 -12.58 18.21 9.04
C GLN A 345 -11.32 17.36 8.96
N ALA A 346 -10.98 16.60 10.02
CA ALA A 346 -9.82 15.72 10.01
C ALA A 346 -9.88 14.72 8.84
N ILE A 347 -11.05 14.11 8.61
CA ILE A 347 -11.25 13.19 7.49
C ILE A 347 -11.09 13.92 6.15
N ARG A 348 -11.62 15.14 5.97
CA ARG A 348 -11.47 15.92 4.73
C ARG A 348 -10.02 16.38 4.49
N TRP A 349 -9.28 16.70 5.54
CA TRP A 349 -7.85 17.00 5.50
C TRP A 349 -7.05 15.76 5.05
N PHE A 350 -7.35 14.58 5.59
CA PHE A 350 -6.72 13.33 5.15
C PHE A 350 -7.18 12.87 3.76
N ALA A 351 -8.42 13.21 3.39
CA ALA A 351 -9.00 12.95 2.08
C ALA A 351 -8.61 14.00 1.03
N LEU A 352 -7.63 14.88 1.33
CA LEU A 352 -7.00 15.83 0.40
C LEU A 352 -8.03 16.48 -0.55
N ASP A 353 -9.00 17.16 0.06
CA ASP A 353 -10.12 17.91 -0.52
C ASP A 353 -10.07 18.04 -2.07
N ARG A 354 -10.67 17.06 -2.76
CA ARG A 354 -11.05 17.06 -4.19
C ARG A 354 -9.96 17.19 -5.27
N TRP A 355 -8.68 17.27 -4.96
CA TRP A 355 -7.64 17.54 -5.98
C TRP A 355 -7.49 16.45 -7.06
N TRP A 356 -8.03 15.25 -6.83
CA TRP A 356 -8.08 14.16 -7.81
C TRP A 356 -9.42 13.99 -8.51
N SER A 357 -10.48 14.61 -8.00
CA SER A 357 -11.83 14.29 -8.47
C SER A 357 -12.16 15.15 -9.69
N VAL A 358 -12.32 14.50 -10.83
CA VAL A 358 -12.92 15.13 -12.03
C VAL A 358 -14.45 15.24 -11.87
N GLY A 359 -15.01 14.48 -10.93
CA GLY A 359 -16.44 14.39 -10.64
C GLY A 359 -16.84 12.96 -10.27
N PRO A 360 -17.93 12.77 -9.51
CA PRO A 360 -18.32 11.48 -8.95
C PRO A 360 -18.56 10.41 -10.02
N SER A 361 -19.11 10.79 -11.18
CA SER A 361 -19.32 9.86 -12.30
C SER A 361 -18.01 9.36 -12.92
N VAL A 362 -17.02 10.24 -13.08
CA VAL A 362 -15.70 9.86 -13.64
C VAL A 362 -14.95 8.99 -12.64
N ASP A 363 -15.02 9.32 -11.35
CA ASP A 363 -14.41 8.52 -10.29
C ASP A 363 -15.05 7.13 -10.16
N ALA A 364 -16.37 7.03 -10.31
CA ALA A 364 -17.08 5.76 -10.32
C ALA A 364 -16.64 4.88 -11.51
N VAL A 365 -16.53 5.46 -12.71
CA VAL A 365 -16.03 4.75 -13.90
C VAL A 365 -14.57 4.32 -13.71
N ARG A 366 -13.71 5.21 -13.21
CA ARG A 366 -12.31 4.89 -12.89
C ARG A 366 -12.22 3.72 -11.93
N LEU A 367 -12.98 3.75 -10.83
CA LEU A 367 -13.03 2.70 -9.83
C LEU A 367 -13.52 1.37 -10.41
N ALA A 368 -14.55 1.38 -11.24
CA ALA A 368 -15.06 0.18 -11.91
C ALA A 368 -14.01 -0.44 -12.84
N LEU A 369 -13.33 0.38 -13.65
CA LEU A 369 -12.23 -0.06 -14.51
C LEU A 369 -11.04 -0.60 -13.72
N GLU A 370 -10.71 0.04 -12.60
CA GLU A 370 -9.64 -0.40 -11.70
C GLU A 370 -9.94 -1.77 -11.09
N LEU A 371 -11.16 -1.97 -10.58
CA LEU A 371 -11.63 -3.25 -10.05
C LEU A 371 -11.64 -4.34 -11.14
N ALA A 372 -12.07 -4.01 -12.35
CA ALA A 372 -12.05 -4.93 -13.48
C ALA A 372 -10.61 -5.33 -13.87
N ALA A 373 -9.68 -4.37 -13.92
CA ALA A 373 -8.27 -4.62 -14.19
C ALA A 373 -7.63 -5.47 -13.07
N ALA A 374 -7.86 -5.12 -11.81
CA ALA A 374 -7.39 -5.87 -10.65
C ALA A 374 -7.89 -7.32 -10.68
N ALA A 375 -9.20 -7.51 -10.89
CA ALA A 375 -9.80 -8.83 -10.99
C ALA A 375 -9.23 -9.66 -12.15
N ALA A 376 -9.01 -9.03 -13.32
CA ALA A 376 -8.45 -9.70 -14.49
C ALA A 376 -6.98 -10.10 -14.29
N LEU A 377 -6.18 -9.24 -13.65
CA LEU A 377 -4.79 -9.52 -13.29
C LEU A 377 -4.70 -10.63 -12.24
N ILE A 378 -5.45 -10.56 -11.14
CA ILE A 378 -5.48 -11.61 -10.10
C ILE A 378 -5.94 -12.96 -10.68
N ARG A 379 -6.88 -12.94 -11.63
CA ARG A 379 -7.39 -14.16 -12.30
C ARG A 379 -6.47 -14.69 -13.40
N MET A 380 -5.50 -13.92 -13.84
CA MET A 380 -4.78 -14.12 -15.10
C MET A 380 -5.72 -14.42 -16.28
N SER A 381 -6.81 -13.66 -16.41
CA SER A 381 -7.72 -13.86 -17.54
C SER A 381 -7.04 -13.47 -18.87
N ASP A 382 -7.57 -13.97 -19.99
CA ASP A 382 -7.09 -13.60 -21.32
C ASP A 382 -7.29 -12.10 -21.62
N ARG A 383 -8.28 -11.50 -20.96
CA ARG A 383 -8.59 -10.07 -21.08
C ARG A 383 -7.73 -9.16 -20.19
N ARG A 384 -6.80 -9.71 -19.38
CA ARG A 384 -6.01 -8.93 -18.41
C ARG A 384 -5.25 -7.77 -19.05
N ARG A 385 -4.65 -8.00 -20.23
CA ARG A 385 -3.89 -6.96 -20.94
C ARG A 385 -4.80 -5.84 -21.40
N ALA A 386 -5.92 -6.18 -22.03
CA ALA A 386 -6.89 -5.21 -22.52
C ALA A 386 -7.49 -4.37 -21.38
N LEU A 387 -8.00 -5.01 -20.32
CA LEU A 387 -8.62 -4.31 -19.20
C LEU A 387 -7.65 -3.40 -18.44
N ALA A 388 -6.43 -3.87 -18.19
CA ALA A 388 -5.40 -3.05 -17.54
C ALA A 388 -4.94 -1.87 -18.41
N THR A 389 -4.89 -2.06 -19.73
CA THR A 389 -4.60 -0.99 -20.71
C THR A 389 -5.71 0.06 -20.71
N ILE A 390 -6.97 -0.36 -20.79
CA ILE A 390 -8.15 0.53 -20.74
C ILE A 390 -8.15 1.34 -19.45
N TYR A 391 -7.97 0.68 -18.30
CA TYR A 391 -7.84 1.36 -17.01
C TYR A 391 -6.71 2.38 -17.01
N ALA A 392 -5.51 2.00 -17.44
CA ALA A 392 -4.34 2.87 -17.40
C ALA A 392 -4.53 4.13 -18.26
N VAL A 393 -5.08 3.98 -19.47
CA VAL A 393 -5.38 5.12 -20.36
C VAL A 393 -6.46 6.01 -19.76
N PHE A 394 -7.56 5.42 -19.30
CA PHE A 394 -8.67 6.18 -18.72
C PHE A 394 -8.24 6.95 -17.48
N ALA A 395 -7.59 6.29 -16.52
CA ALA A 395 -7.11 6.91 -15.28
C ALA A 395 -6.05 7.97 -15.56
N GLY A 396 -5.14 7.72 -16.51
CA GLY A 396 -4.15 8.72 -16.95
C GLY A 396 -4.80 9.96 -17.58
N ALA A 397 -5.76 9.76 -18.49
CA ALA A 397 -6.51 10.84 -19.10
C ALA A 397 -7.35 11.63 -18.09
N ALA A 398 -8.01 10.96 -17.15
CA ALA A 398 -8.77 11.60 -16.08
C ALA A 398 -7.87 12.46 -15.18
N ALA A 399 -6.71 11.93 -14.76
CA ALA A 399 -5.74 12.69 -13.97
C ALA A 399 -5.21 13.92 -14.73
N LEU A 400 -4.89 13.79 -16.03
CA LEU A 400 -4.46 14.92 -16.85
C LEU A 400 -5.59 15.94 -17.07
N ALA A 401 -6.84 15.49 -17.23
CA ALA A 401 -7.99 16.37 -17.35
C ALA A 401 -8.23 17.18 -16.06
N ALA A 402 -8.10 16.55 -14.89
CA ALA A 402 -8.12 17.25 -13.60
C ALA A 402 -7.00 18.30 -13.49
N ALA A 403 -5.86 18.06 -14.14
CA ALA A 403 -4.70 18.96 -14.15
C ALA A 403 -4.87 20.16 -15.08
N LEU A 404 -5.75 20.07 -16.08
CA LEU A 404 -5.79 21.02 -17.18
C LEU A 404 -6.06 22.47 -16.75
N PRO A 405 -6.97 22.77 -15.79
CA PRO A 405 -7.16 24.13 -15.30
C PRO A 405 -5.87 24.71 -14.69
N TRP A 406 -5.16 23.90 -13.91
CA TRP A 406 -3.90 24.28 -13.26
C TRP A 406 -2.78 24.50 -14.27
N LEU A 407 -2.64 23.60 -15.24
CA LEU A 407 -1.65 23.73 -16.33
C LEU A 407 -1.89 24.98 -17.18
N ARG A 408 -3.15 25.35 -17.44
CA ARG A 408 -3.49 26.61 -18.12
C ARG A 408 -3.15 27.83 -17.26
N ALA A 409 -3.37 27.74 -15.95
CA ALA A 409 -3.08 28.80 -15.01
C ALA A 409 -1.57 29.07 -14.83
N LEU A 410 -0.70 28.07 -15.07
CA LEU A 410 0.77 28.24 -15.04
C LEU A 410 1.29 29.19 -16.12
N GLY A 411 0.60 29.31 -17.26
CA GLY A 411 1.03 30.17 -18.37
C GLY A 411 0.96 31.68 -18.07
N ALA A 412 0.26 32.07 -17.00
CA ALA A 412 0.16 33.48 -16.59
C ALA A 412 1.33 33.89 -15.68
N TYR A 413 1.53 33.19 -14.56
CA TYR A 413 2.69 33.29 -13.68
C TYR A 413 2.74 32.00 -12.84
N PRO A 414 3.85 31.24 -12.82
CA PRO A 414 3.97 30.08 -11.95
C PRO A 414 4.17 30.59 -10.51
N ASP A 415 3.08 30.70 -9.75
CA ASP A 415 3.21 30.78 -8.30
C ASP A 415 3.51 29.38 -7.72
N LEU A 416 4.18 29.37 -6.57
CA LEU A 416 4.61 28.14 -5.94
C LEU A 416 3.47 27.25 -5.46
N TRP A 417 2.37 27.86 -5.00
CA TRP A 417 1.20 27.16 -4.50
C TRP A 417 0.51 26.38 -5.63
N ARG A 418 0.47 26.93 -6.84
CA ARG A 418 -0.02 26.25 -8.04
C ARG A 418 0.81 25.03 -8.42
N LEU A 419 2.13 25.08 -8.20
CA LEU A 419 3.00 23.92 -8.40
C LEU A 419 2.74 22.84 -7.33
N LEU A 420 2.48 23.23 -6.08
CA LEU A 420 2.07 22.29 -5.03
C LEU A 420 0.74 21.61 -5.35
N GLU A 421 -0.20 22.31 -5.97
CA GLU A 421 -1.51 21.75 -6.37
C GLU A 421 -1.40 20.72 -7.51
N LEU A 422 -0.33 20.74 -8.31
CA LEU A 422 -0.06 19.73 -9.35
C LEU A 422 0.57 18.44 -8.80
N LEU A 423 1.16 18.48 -7.60
CA LEU A 423 1.85 17.34 -7.01
C LEU A 423 0.97 16.07 -6.85
N PRO A 424 -0.26 16.16 -6.30
CA PRO A 424 -1.15 15.00 -6.18
C PRO A 424 -1.46 14.36 -7.52
N ILE A 425 -1.55 15.16 -8.59
CA ILE A 425 -1.83 14.71 -9.95
C ILE A 425 -0.63 13.92 -10.49
N ALA A 426 0.58 14.45 -10.32
CA ALA A 426 1.80 13.75 -10.72
C ALA A 426 1.93 12.39 -10.00
N VAL A 427 1.60 12.34 -8.70
CA VAL A 427 1.58 11.09 -7.92
C VAL A 427 0.50 10.12 -8.42
N GLN A 428 -0.70 10.61 -8.76
CA GLN A 428 -1.77 9.77 -9.31
C GLN A 428 -1.43 9.12 -10.64
N LEU A 429 -0.58 9.74 -11.45
CA LEU A 429 -0.13 9.16 -12.72
C LEU A 429 0.78 7.94 -12.54
N VAL A 430 1.37 7.74 -11.35
CA VAL A 430 2.31 6.64 -11.09
C VAL A 430 1.66 5.27 -11.31
N ILE A 431 0.48 5.05 -10.75
CA ILE A 431 -0.23 3.76 -10.85
C ILE A 431 -0.61 3.43 -12.30
N PRO A 432 -1.34 4.28 -13.07
CA PRO A 432 -1.69 3.97 -14.44
C PRO A 432 -0.46 3.80 -15.34
N VAL A 433 0.59 4.63 -15.17
CA VAL A 433 1.84 4.47 -15.93
C VAL A 433 2.52 3.13 -15.60
N ALA A 434 2.59 2.77 -14.32
CA ALA A 434 3.16 1.49 -13.91
C ALA A 434 2.35 0.30 -14.45
N VAL A 435 1.02 0.36 -14.39
CA VAL A 435 0.14 -0.68 -14.95
C VAL A 435 0.37 -0.85 -16.44
N TRP A 436 0.36 0.25 -17.19
CA TRP A 436 0.64 0.23 -18.63
C TRP A 436 1.99 -0.41 -18.92
N ARG A 437 3.07 0.07 -18.26
CA ARG A 437 4.43 -0.41 -18.49
C ARG A 437 4.61 -1.89 -18.12
N LEU A 438 4.05 -2.34 -17.00
CA LEU A 438 4.24 -3.70 -16.50
C LEU A 438 3.46 -4.74 -17.32
N VAL A 439 2.24 -4.40 -17.77
CA VAL A 439 1.40 -5.31 -18.55
C VAL A 439 1.88 -5.49 -19.99
N HIS A 440 2.57 -4.48 -20.54
CA HIS A 440 3.23 -4.52 -21.85
C HIS A 440 4.71 -4.90 -21.79
N ARG A 441 5.24 -5.20 -20.59
CA ARG A 441 6.62 -5.69 -20.46
C ARG A 441 6.75 -7.03 -21.18
N ALA A 442 7.75 -7.15 -22.06
CA ALA A 442 8.15 -8.44 -22.60
C ALA A 442 8.60 -9.32 -21.42
N ALA A 443 7.80 -10.34 -21.08
CA ALA A 443 8.26 -11.36 -20.15
C ALA A 443 9.45 -12.04 -20.82
N ALA A 444 10.63 -11.97 -20.20
CA ALA A 444 11.77 -12.74 -20.67
C ALA A 444 11.29 -14.18 -20.83
N PRO A 445 11.49 -14.82 -22.01
CA PRO A 445 11.02 -16.17 -22.21
C PRO A 445 11.56 -17.00 -21.06
N LEU A 446 10.65 -17.59 -20.28
CA LEU A 446 10.99 -18.58 -19.27
C LEU A 446 12.02 -19.48 -19.96
N ALA A 447 13.21 -19.60 -19.38
CA ALA A 447 14.09 -20.69 -19.76
C ALA A 447 13.25 -21.93 -19.49
N ARG A 448 12.54 -22.41 -20.53
CA ARG A 448 11.60 -23.51 -20.43
C ARG A 448 12.49 -24.63 -19.98
N ALA A 449 12.37 -25.02 -18.72
CA ALA A 449 12.96 -26.24 -18.27
C ALA A 449 12.36 -27.29 -19.20
N ARG A 450 13.18 -27.79 -20.13
CA ARG A 450 12.99 -29.15 -20.60
C ARG A 450 13.05 -29.93 -19.29
N TYR A 451 11.89 -30.31 -18.76
CA TYR A 451 11.85 -31.41 -17.81
C TYR A 451 12.62 -32.49 -18.54
N ARG A 452 13.86 -32.74 -18.09
CA ARG A 452 14.59 -33.92 -18.51
C ARG A 452 13.70 -35.00 -17.92
N THR A 453 12.79 -35.51 -18.74
CA THR A 453 12.04 -36.72 -18.43
C THR A 453 13.16 -37.72 -18.18
N LEU A 454 13.46 -37.94 -16.90
CA LEU A 454 14.26 -39.09 -16.50
C LEU A 454 13.58 -40.25 -17.20
N PRO A 455 14.27 -40.97 -18.10
CA PRO A 455 13.66 -42.05 -18.84
C PRO A 455 12.99 -42.96 -17.80
N SER A 456 11.67 -43.07 -17.92
CA SER A 456 10.81 -43.91 -17.09
C SER A 456 11.33 -45.34 -17.20
N GLY A 457 12.21 -45.74 -16.29
CA GLY A 457 12.88 -47.04 -16.38
C GLY A 457 14.17 -47.19 -15.58
N LEU A 458 14.80 -46.11 -15.08
CA LEU A 458 15.95 -46.30 -14.18
C LEU A 458 15.46 -46.49 -12.73
N PRO A 459 15.73 -47.66 -12.11
CA PRO A 459 15.41 -47.88 -10.70
C PRO A 459 16.14 -46.84 -9.84
N LEU A 460 15.41 -46.25 -8.89
CA LEU A 460 16.00 -45.43 -7.84
C LEU A 460 17.00 -46.30 -7.09
N GLY A 461 18.30 -46.08 -7.32
CA GLY A 461 19.34 -46.70 -6.52
C GLY A 461 19.16 -46.35 -5.04
N PRO A 462 19.65 -47.21 -4.12
CA PRO A 462 19.51 -46.96 -2.69
C PRO A 462 20.10 -45.59 -2.32
N PRO A 463 19.45 -44.85 -1.40
CA PRO A 463 19.96 -43.55 -0.95
C PRO A 463 21.35 -43.72 -0.31
N PRO A 464 22.26 -42.76 -0.50
CA PRO A 464 23.57 -42.75 0.15
C PRO A 464 23.49 -42.57 1.66
#